data_AF-T1A7N6-F1
#
_entry.id   AF-T1A7N6-F1
#
_cell.length_a   1.000
_cell.length_b   1.000
_cell.length_c   1.000
_cell.angle_alpha   90.00
_cell.angle_beta   90.00
_cell.angle_gamma   90.00
#
_symmetry.space_group_name_H-M   'P 1'
#
loop_
_entity.id
_entity.type
_entity.pdbx_description
1 polymer ?
#
loop_
_entity_poly.entity_id
_entity_poly.type
_entity_poly.pdbx_seq_one_letter_code
_entity_poly.pdbx_strand_id
1 'polypeptide(L)'
;MAMSDFSLHRGSAPLLVSLPHNGIELPSAIAATLTPAALRVPDTDWHMAHLYGFAVELGASVLVPRWSRYVVDLNRPPDGAALYPGRTETGLCPTETFAGEAIYQAGGAPGVFVTAQRRARYWQPYHDALRDELTRLRAQFPRVLLWEGHSIRGRVPRLFEGELPDLNLGSADGLSCAARVQRAIDHALAAQHDYSYVINGRFKGGYITRHYGQPQQGM
;
A
#
# COMPACT_ATOMS: atom_id res chain seq x y z
N MET A 1 -5.14 25.27 11.71
CA MET A 1 -5.06 24.74 10.32
C MET A 1 -5.35 23.26 10.37
N ALA A 2 -6.30 22.75 9.57
CA ALA A 2 -6.52 21.31 9.48
C ALA A 2 -5.28 20.66 8.86
N MET A 3 -4.61 19.77 9.59
CA MET A 3 -3.50 19.00 9.05
C MET A 3 -4.03 18.01 7.99
N SER A 4 -3.36 17.95 6.83
CA SER A 4 -3.73 17.07 5.71
C SER A 4 -3.79 15.59 6.11
N ASP A 5 -4.64 14.81 5.46
CA ASP A 5 -4.77 13.35 5.70
C ASP A 5 -3.62 12.52 5.09
N PHE A 6 -2.80 13.16 4.26
CA PHE A 6 -1.59 12.62 3.65
C PHE A 6 -0.61 13.74 3.32
N SER A 7 0.64 13.38 3.06
CA SER A 7 1.66 14.27 2.50
C SER A 7 2.01 13.81 1.08
N LEU A 8 2.13 14.78 0.16
CA LEU A 8 2.59 14.54 -1.21
C LEU A 8 3.77 15.46 -1.48
N HIS A 9 4.97 14.88 -1.59
CA HIS A 9 6.12 15.54 -2.17
C HIS A 9 6.03 15.40 -3.70
N ARG A 10 6.01 16.52 -4.42
CA ARG A 10 6.01 16.53 -5.89
C ARG A 10 7.42 16.62 -6.43
N GLY A 11 7.85 15.58 -7.12
CA GLY A 11 9.14 15.50 -7.78
C GLY A 11 9.10 15.92 -9.26
N SER A 12 10.23 15.78 -9.93
CA SER A 12 10.47 16.11 -11.34
C SER A 12 10.85 14.90 -12.20
N ALA A 13 10.98 13.71 -11.62
CA ALA A 13 11.28 12.47 -12.33
C ALA A 13 9.98 11.72 -12.71
N PRO A 14 10.00 10.84 -13.73
CA PRO A 14 8.88 9.98 -14.09
C PRO A 14 8.68 8.81 -13.12
N LEU A 15 8.64 9.09 -11.82
CA LEU A 15 8.52 8.11 -10.74
C LEU A 15 7.62 8.66 -9.63
N LEU A 16 6.58 7.90 -9.28
CA LEU A 16 5.77 8.11 -8.07
C LEU A 16 5.96 6.92 -7.13
N VAL A 17 6.45 7.19 -5.91
CA VAL A 17 6.50 6.23 -4.81
C VAL A 17 5.28 6.44 -3.90
N SER A 18 4.44 5.42 -3.76
CA SER A 18 3.29 5.40 -2.84
C SER A 18 3.60 4.47 -1.67
N LEU A 19 3.40 4.96 -0.43
CA LEU A 19 3.64 4.21 0.80
C LEU A 19 2.34 4.06 1.61
N PRO A 20 1.31 3.37 1.07
CA PRO A 20 -0.08 3.47 1.52
C PRO A 20 -0.33 2.91 2.93
N HIS A 21 0.63 2.21 3.54
CA HIS A 21 0.51 1.61 4.88
C HIS A 21 1.49 2.19 5.90
N ASN A 22 2.21 3.28 5.57
CA ASN A 22 3.15 3.93 6.50
C ASN A 22 2.44 4.79 7.56
N GLY A 23 1.16 5.12 7.39
CA GLY A 23 0.42 5.93 8.36
C GLY A 23 0.27 5.21 9.71
N ILE A 24 0.34 5.97 10.80
CA ILE A 24 0.28 5.43 12.17
C ILE A 24 -0.81 6.08 13.03
N GLU A 25 -1.30 7.25 12.62
CA GLU A 25 -2.28 7.96 13.42
C GLU A 25 -3.67 7.33 13.29
N LEU A 26 -4.48 7.53 14.33
CA LEU A 26 -5.86 7.10 14.41
C LEU A 26 -6.73 8.30 14.80
N PRO A 27 -7.78 8.64 14.04
CA PRO A 27 -8.76 9.64 14.48
C PRO A 27 -9.36 9.21 15.83
N SER A 28 -9.54 10.15 16.76
CA SER A 28 -9.99 9.86 18.14
C SER A 28 -11.29 9.05 18.18
N ALA A 29 -12.26 9.37 17.31
CA ALA A 29 -13.52 8.66 17.20
C ALA A 29 -13.36 7.19 16.76
N ILE A 30 -12.33 6.88 15.95
CA ILE A 30 -12.01 5.51 15.55
C ILE A 30 -11.20 4.82 16.65
N ALA A 31 -10.20 5.50 17.21
CA ALA A 31 -9.36 4.99 18.29
C ALA A 31 -10.21 4.54 19.50
N ALA A 32 -11.27 5.28 19.84
CA ALA A 32 -12.19 4.95 20.93
C ALA A 32 -12.91 3.60 20.74
N THR A 33 -13.03 3.08 19.52
CA THR A 33 -13.66 1.78 19.25
C THR A 33 -12.67 0.63 19.13
N LEU A 34 -11.36 0.90 19.16
CA LEU A 34 -10.33 -0.11 18.96
C LEU A 34 -9.98 -0.85 20.26
N THR A 35 -9.46 -2.06 20.12
CA THR A 35 -8.84 -2.81 21.21
C THR A 35 -7.47 -2.23 21.57
N PRO A 36 -6.95 -2.47 22.79
CA PRO A 36 -5.59 -2.08 23.17
C PRO A 36 -4.50 -2.64 22.23
N ALA A 37 -4.72 -3.83 21.65
CA ALA A 37 -3.81 -4.42 20.67
C ALA A 37 -3.76 -3.59 19.38
N ALA A 38 -4.91 -3.18 18.87
CA ALA A 38 -5.01 -2.43 17.62
C ALA A 38 -4.58 -0.96 17.75
N LEU A 39 -4.69 -0.36 18.93
CA LEU A 39 -4.17 0.99 19.20
C LEU A 39 -2.65 1.11 18.98
N ARG A 40 -1.91 -0.01 19.02
CA ARG A 40 -0.48 -0.06 18.70
C ARG A 40 -0.17 -0.12 17.20
N VAL A 41 -1.21 -0.23 16.35
CA VAL A 41 -1.11 -0.36 14.88
C VAL A 41 -0.04 -1.38 14.41
N PRO A 42 -0.07 -2.63 14.90
CA PRO A 42 1.01 -3.61 14.69
C PRO A 42 1.18 -4.08 13.24
N ASP A 43 0.24 -3.75 12.34
CA ASP A 43 0.23 -4.12 10.92
C ASP A 43 0.60 -2.94 9.99
N THR A 44 1.11 -1.84 10.56
CA THR A 44 1.73 -0.73 9.82
C THR A 44 3.01 -1.22 9.14
N ASP A 45 3.26 -0.67 7.96
CA ASP A 45 4.50 -0.86 7.21
C ASP A 45 5.56 0.09 7.78
N TRP A 46 6.15 -0.31 8.91
CA TRP A 46 7.05 0.53 9.68
C TRP A 46 8.32 0.88 8.89
N HIS A 47 8.80 2.11 9.11
CA HIS A 47 10.06 2.65 8.57
C HIS A 47 10.15 2.81 7.05
N MET A 48 9.09 2.55 6.29
CA MET A 48 9.13 2.61 4.82
C MET A 48 9.46 4.01 4.29
N ALA A 49 8.90 5.07 4.87
CA ALA A 49 9.19 6.45 4.47
C ALA A 49 10.66 6.83 4.74
N HIS A 50 11.28 6.25 5.77
CA HIS A 50 12.71 6.43 6.03
C HIS A 50 13.54 5.64 5.02
N LEU A 51 13.22 4.35 4.82
CA LEU A 51 13.90 3.48 3.85
C LEU A 51 13.88 4.08 2.43
N TYR A 52 12.75 4.65 2.01
CA TYR A 52 12.58 5.28 0.70
C TYR A 52 12.93 6.78 0.70
N GLY A 53 13.56 7.32 1.76
CA GLY A 53 13.92 8.74 1.83
C GLY A 53 14.76 9.22 0.64
N PHE A 54 15.60 8.33 0.08
CA PHE A 54 16.41 8.59 -1.11
C PHE A 54 15.58 8.86 -2.37
N ALA A 55 14.30 8.47 -2.43
CA ALA A 55 13.45 8.66 -3.60
C ALA A 55 13.26 10.15 -3.93
N VAL A 56 13.23 11.00 -2.91
CA VAL A 56 13.16 12.47 -3.09
C VAL A 56 14.41 12.99 -3.80
N GLU A 57 15.58 12.48 -3.44
CA GLU A 57 16.86 12.87 -4.07
C GLU A 57 16.96 12.38 -5.53
N LEU A 58 16.29 11.28 -5.85
CA LEU A 58 16.10 10.81 -7.23
C LEU A 58 15.08 11.65 -8.02
N GLY A 59 14.48 12.67 -7.39
CA GLY A 59 13.45 13.52 -7.99
C GLY A 59 12.08 12.86 -8.08
N ALA A 60 11.84 11.74 -7.39
CA ALA A 60 10.54 11.08 -7.39
C ALA A 60 9.48 11.90 -6.65
N SER A 61 8.23 11.80 -7.09
CA SER A 61 7.11 12.15 -6.23
C SER A 61 6.93 11.08 -5.15
N VAL A 62 6.58 11.47 -3.93
CA VAL A 62 6.38 10.56 -2.80
C VAL A 62 5.07 10.88 -2.09
N LEU A 63 4.20 9.88 -1.96
CA LEU A 63 2.89 9.98 -1.32
C LEU A 63 2.84 9.10 -0.06
N VAL A 64 2.56 9.72 1.09
CA VAL A 64 2.55 9.05 2.40
C VAL A 64 1.27 9.43 3.17
N PRO A 65 0.44 8.46 3.60
CA PRO A 65 -0.75 8.73 4.37
C PRO A 65 -0.41 9.05 5.83
N ARG A 66 -1.26 9.84 6.47
CA ARG A 66 -1.20 10.10 7.91
C ARG A 66 -1.80 8.95 8.72
N TRP A 67 -2.92 8.45 8.24
CA TRP A 67 -3.78 7.50 8.96
C TRP A 67 -3.34 6.06 8.77
N SER A 68 -3.42 5.27 9.83
CA SER A 68 -3.19 3.83 9.79
C SER A 68 -4.17 3.11 8.87
N ARG A 69 -3.74 1.98 8.29
CA ARG A 69 -4.58 1.05 7.53
C ARG A 69 -5.81 0.55 8.29
N TYR A 70 -5.84 0.68 9.62
CA TYR A 70 -7.01 0.35 10.44
C TYR A 70 -8.14 1.38 10.33
N VAL A 71 -7.84 2.61 9.90
CA VAL A 71 -8.85 3.60 9.50
C VAL A 71 -9.51 3.12 8.22
N VAL A 72 -8.72 2.97 7.16
CA VAL A 72 -9.11 2.38 5.88
C VAL A 72 -7.84 1.89 5.18
N ASP A 73 -7.89 0.71 4.60
CA ASP A 73 -6.76 0.14 3.85
C ASP A 73 -6.75 0.75 2.43
N LEU A 74 -5.80 1.66 2.21
CA LEU A 74 -5.64 2.38 0.94
C LEU A 74 -5.21 1.46 -0.22
N ASN A 75 -4.71 0.25 0.05
CA ASN A 75 -4.31 -0.70 -1.00
C ASN A 75 -5.37 -1.80 -1.22
N ARG A 76 -6.63 -1.55 -0.80
CA ARG A 76 -7.80 -2.39 -1.08
C ARG A 76 -8.78 -1.73 -2.05
N PRO A 77 -9.52 -2.54 -2.84
CA PRO A 77 -10.57 -2.03 -3.70
C PRO A 77 -11.65 -1.25 -2.92
N PRO A 78 -12.23 -0.17 -3.49
CA PRO A 78 -13.22 0.66 -2.82
C PRO A 78 -14.57 -0.03 -2.58
N ASP A 79 -14.81 -1.16 -3.24
CA ASP A 79 -15.95 -2.06 -3.06
C ASP A 79 -15.64 -3.22 -2.09
N GLY A 80 -14.40 -3.33 -1.60
CA GLY A 80 -13.96 -4.40 -0.72
C GLY A 80 -13.76 -5.74 -1.41
N ALA A 81 -13.72 -5.79 -2.75
CA ALA A 81 -13.49 -7.02 -3.48
C ALA A 81 -12.18 -7.71 -3.08
N ALA A 82 -12.21 -9.04 -3.05
CA ALA A 82 -11.06 -9.89 -2.75
C ALA A 82 -9.97 -9.73 -3.82
N LEU A 83 -8.72 -9.55 -3.40
CA LEU A 83 -7.57 -9.48 -4.32
C LEU A 83 -6.93 -10.85 -4.54
N TYR A 84 -7.05 -11.75 -3.57
CA TYR A 84 -6.50 -13.10 -3.63
C TYR A 84 -7.58 -14.14 -3.30
N PRO A 85 -8.47 -14.48 -4.26
CA PRO A 85 -9.53 -15.45 -4.04
C PRO A 85 -9.01 -16.77 -3.46
N GLY A 86 -9.66 -17.26 -2.40
CA GLY A 86 -9.26 -18.50 -1.71
C GLY A 86 -8.06 -18.36 -0.76
N ARG A 87 -7.53 -17.15 -0.53
CA ARG A 87 -6.49 -16.89 0.47
C ARG A 87 -6.99 -15.96 1.57
N THR A 88 -6.47 -16.14 2.77
CA THR A 88 -6.73 -15.22 3.88
C THR A 88 -6.20 -13.82 3.54
N GLU A 89 -7.07 -12.83 3.63
CA GLU A 89 -6.74 -11.43 3.42
C GLU A 89 -7.58 -10.49 4.27
N THR A 90 -7.12 -9.26 4.44
CA THR A 90 -7.83 -8.20 5.15
C THR A 90 -8.81 -7.47 4.23
N GLY A 91 -9.88 -6.91 4.79
CA GLY A 91 -10.84 -6.07 4.07
C GLY A 91 -10.44 -4.59 4.01
N LEU A 92 -11.25 -3.79 3.30
CA LEU A 92 -11.09 -2.33 3.19
C LEU A 92 -11.07 -1.62 4.55
N CYS A 93 -11.88 -2.08 5.51
CA CYS A 93 -11.76 -1.74 6.92
C CYS A 93 -11.47 -3.05 7.68
N PRO A 94 -10.21 -3.34 8.02
CA PRO A 94 -9.85 -4.63 8.61
C PRO A 94 -10.48 -4.77 9.99
N THR A 95 -10.99 -5.97 10.30
CA THR A 95 -11.62 -6.30 11.59
C THR A 95 -10.72 -7.12 12.51
N GLU A 96 -9.63 -7.68 11.97
CA GLU A 96 -8.65 -8.47 12.68
C GLU A 96 -7.23 -8.07 12.26
N THR A 97 -6.28 -8.17 13.18
CA THR A 97 -4.86 -7.96 12.91
C THR A 97 -4.29 -9.10 12.08
N PHE A 98 -3.05 -8.96 11.61
CA PHE A 98 -2.32 -10.05 10.96
C PHE A 98 -2.10 -11.26 11.90
N ALA A 99 -2.07 -11.03 13.21
CA ALA A 99 -2.00 -12.09 14.23
C ALA A 99 -3.36 -12.74 14.54
N GLY A 100 -4.47 -12.19 14.01
CA GLY A 100 -5.83 -12.69 14.27
C GLY A 100 -6.48 -12.12 15.53
N GLU A 101 -5.91 -11.07 16.14
CA GLU A 101 -6.54 -10.36 17.25
C GLU A 101 -7.64 -9.43 16.73
N ALA A 102 -8.74 -9.28 17.47
CA ALA A 102 -9.80 -8.35 17.10
C ALA A 102 -9.29 -6.89 17.08
N ILE A 103 -9.60 -6.16 16.02
CA ILE A 103 -9.26 -4.74 15.91
C ILE A 103 -10.21 -3.87 16.73
N TYR A 104 -11.49 -4.22 16.73
CA TYR A 104 -12.54 -3.46 17.39
C TYR A 104 -12.99 -4.12 18.69
N GLN A 105 -13.39 -3.30 19.66
CA GLN A 105 -14.15 -3.76 20.81
C GLN A 105 -15.50 -4.36 20.35
N ALA A 106 -16.13 -5.15 21.20
CA ALA A 106 -17.41 -5.79 20.87
C ALA A 106 -18.45 -4.75 20.39
N GLY A 107 -19.01 -4.96 19.19
CA GLY A 107 -19.95 -4.03 18.56
C GLY A 107 -19.33 -2.78 17.92
N GLY A 108 -18.01 -2.59 18.00
CA GLY A 108 -17.30 -1.41 17.47
C GLY A 108 -16.86 -1.52 16.00
N ALA A 109 -17.06 -2.68 15.37
CA ALA A 109 -16.67 -2.89 13.98
C ALA A 109 -17.52 -2.04 13.01
N PRO A 110 -16.92 -1.46 11.96
CA PRO A 110 -17.64 -0.58 11.04
C PRO A 110 -18.61 -1.39 10.18
N GLY A 111 -19.90 -1.05 10.25
CA GLY A 111 -20.88 -1.49 9.28
C GLY A 111 -20.73 -0.80 7.93
N VAL A 112 -21.54 -1.21 6.95
CA VAL A 112 -21.50 -0.72 5.55
C VAL A 112 -21.51 0.81 5.45
N PHE A 113 -22.37 1.48 6.22
CA PHE A 113 -22.48 2.94 6.21
C PHE A 113 -21.20 3.64 6.71
N VAL A 114 -20.63 3.17 7.82
CA VAL A 114 -19.38 3.73 8.38
C VAL A 114 -18.21 3.46 7.45
N THR A 115 -18.15 2.27 6.84
CA THR A 115 -17.15 1.95 5.82
C THR A 115 -17.24 2.90 4.62
N ALA A 116 -18.44 3.19 4.11
CA ALA A 116 -18.64 4.15 3.03
C ALA A 116 -18.20 5.58 3.41
N GLN A 117 -18.48 6.01 4.64
CA GLN A 117 -18.01 7.30 5.16
C GLN A 117 -16.48 7.36 5.25
N ARG A 118 -15.83 6.32 5.78
CA ARG A 118 -14.36 6.24 5.86
C ARG A 118 -13.73 6.22 4.47
N ARG A 119 -14.33 5.52 3.52
CA ARG A 119 -13.91 5.55 2.11
C ARG A 119 -13.96 6.97 1.56
N ALA A 120 -15.09 7.66 1.69
CA ALA A 120 -15.23 9.03 1.19
C ALA A 120 -14.27 10.02 1.87
N ARG A 121 -14.03 9.86 3.19
CA ARG A 121 -13.23 10.80 3.98
C ARG A 121 -11.72 10.61 3.84
N TYR A 122 -11.25 9.37 3.75
CA TYR A 122 -9.83 9.03 3.87
C TYR A 122 -9.27 8.32 2.63
N TRP A 123 -10.03 7.39 2.04
CA TRP A 123 -9.58 6.62 0.88
C TRP A 123 -9.62 7.48 -0.39
N GLN A 124 -10.77 8.12 -0.67
CA GLN A 124 -10.98 8.87 -1.91
C GLN A 124 -9.97 10.02 -2.08
N PRO A 125 -9.70 10.87 -1.07
CA PRO A 125 -8.73 11.96 -1.24
C PRO A 125 -7.30 11.48 -1.50
N TYR A 126 -6.89 10.34 -0.91
CA TYR A 126 -5.58 9.74 -1.19
C TYR A 126 -5.49 9.25 -2.63
N HIS A 127 -6.53 8.55 -3.11
CA HIS A 127 -6.60 8.05 -4.47
C HIS A 127 -6.74 9.16 -5.52
N ASP A 128 -7.42 10.26 -5.18
CA ASP A 128 -7.46 11.46 -6.02
C ASP A 128 -6.07 12.07 -6.13
N ALA A 129 -5.34 12.23 -5.02
CA ALA A 129 -3.97 12.76 -5.05
C ALA A 129 -3.01 11.86 -5.84
N LEU A 130 -3.12 10.53 -5.68
CA LEU A 130 -2.35 9.56 -6.44
C LEU A 130 -2.64 9.69 -7.94
N ARG A 131 -3.92 9.68 -8.34
CA ARG A 131 -4.34 9.82 -9.74
C ARG A 131 -3.85 11.15 -10.32
N ASP A 132 -4.11 12.25 -9.64
CA ASP A 132 -3.80 13.59 -10.13
C ASP A 132 -2.29 13.77 -10.30
N GLU A 133 -1.49 13.16 -9.42
CA GLU A 133 -0.04 13.18 -9.55
C GLU A 133 0.47 12.31 -10.71
N LEU A 134 -0.08 11.11 -10.91
CA LEU A 134 0.22 10.30 -12.09
C LEU A 134 -0.16 11.05 -13.38
N THR A 135 -1.33 11.70 -13.42
CA THR A 135 -1.76 12.52 -14.56
C THR A 135 -0.78 13.68 -14.81
N ARG A 136 -0.34 14.38 -13.75
CA ARG A 136 0.65 15.46 -13.86
C ARG A 136 1.97 14.97 -14.43
N LEU A 137 2.52 13.88 -13.88
CA LEU A 137 3.76 13.30 -14.38
C LEU A 137 3.60 12.81 -15.81
N ARG A 138 2.42 12.28 -16.17
CA ARG A 138 2.15 11.83 -17.55
C ARG A 138 2.04 12.92 -18.59
N ALA A 139 1.61 14.12 -18.20
CA ALA A 139 1.63 15.27 -19.09
C ALA A 139 3.06 15.72 -19.42
N GLN A 140 4.04 15.39 -18.56
CA GLN A 140 5.44 15.78 -18.71
C GLN A 140 6.30 14.66 -19.32
N PHE A 141 5.93 13.40 -19.06
CA PHE A 141 6.70 12.24 -19.46
C PHE A 141 5.86 11.22 -20.23
N PRO A 142 6.39 10.66 -21.33
CA PRO A 142 5.66 9.67 -22.14
C PRO A 142 5.44 8.34 -21.41
N ARG A 143 6.10 8.11 -20.27
CA ARG A 143 5.98 6.93 -19.40
C ARG A 143 6.31 7.36 -17.96
N VAL A 144 5.57 6.85 -16.97
CA VAL A 144 5.86 7.06 -15.53
C VAL A 144 5.83 5.70 -14.85
N LEU A 145 6.68 5.51 -13.84
CA LEU A 145 6.66 4.33 -13.00
C LEU A 145 5.92 4.63 -11.69
N LEU A 146 4.89 3.84 -11.39
CA LEU A 146 4.30 3.79 -10.06
C LEU A 146 4.99 2.67 -9.25
N TRP A 147 5.54 3.01 -8.09
CA TRP A 147 6.19 2.08 -7.19
C TRP A 147 5.50 2.09 -5.82
N GLU A 148 5.03 0.93 -5.36
CA GLU A 148 4.49 0.79 -4.01
C GLU A 148 5.53 0.21 -3.06
N GLY A 149 5.84 0.94 -2.00
CA GLY A 149 6.71 0.46 -0.93
C GLY A 149 5.90 -0.13 0.22
N HIS A 150 6.22 -1.37 0.58
CA HIS A 150 5.60 -2.09 1.68
C HIS A 150 6.61 -2.81 2.57
N SER A 151 6.23 -3.08 3.82
CA SER A 151 6.92 -4.03 4.70
C SER A 151 5.93 -4.93 5.44
N ILE A 152 6.38 -6.12 5.79
CA ILE A 152 5.60 -7.08 6.57
C ILE A 152 6.55 -7.98 7.35
N ARG A 153 6.09 -8.58 8.45
CA ARG A 153 6.84 -9.62 9.15
C ARG A 153 7.09 -10.80 8.20
N GLY A 154 8.31 -11.33 8.19
CA GLY A 154 8.68 -12.48 7.35
C GLY A 154 7.88 -13.76 7.67
N ARG A 155 7.33 -13.88 8.88
CA ARG A 155 6.49 -14.99 9.33
C ARG A 155 5.16 -14.48 9.87
N VAL A 156 4.07 -14.81 9.18
CA VAL A 156 2.69 -14.52 9.60
C VAL A 156 1.83 -15.75 9.31
N PRO A 157 1.80 -16.76 10.21
CA PRO A 157 1.16 -18.07 9.95
C PRO A 157 -0.30 -17.99 9.51
N ARG A 158 -1.03 -16.96 9.94
CA ARG A 158 -2.42 -16.73 9.54
C ARG A 158 -2.59 -16.35 8.05
N LEU A 159 -1.58 -15.70 7.46
CA LEU A 159 -1.66 -15.17 6.09
C LEU A 159 -0.94 -16.03 5.05
N PHE A 160 0.09 -16.76 5.46
CA PHE A 160 0.90 -17.62 4.61
C PHE A 160 1.72 -18.62 5.45
N GLU A 161 2.06 -19.75 4.84
CA GLU A 161 2.93 -20.76 5.43
C GLU A 161 4.40 -20.38 5.27
N GLY A 162 5.21 -20.77 6.27
CA GLY A 162 6.66 -20.59 6.22
C GLY A 162 7.14 -19.16 6.44
N GLU A 163 8.31 -18.88 5.86
CA GLU A 163 8.97 -17.58 5.87
C GLU A 163 9.01 -17.02 4.46
N LEU A 164 8.68 -15.73 4.32
CA LEU A 164 8.79 -15.03 3.04
C LEU A 164 10.27 -14.79 2.68
N PRO A 165 10.60 -14.74 1.38
CA PRO A 165 11.83 -14.11 0.93
C PRO A 165 11.92 -12.66 1.43
N ASP A 166 13.13 -12.13 1.53
CA ASP A 166 13.36 -10.78 2.06
C ASP A 166 12.69 -9.71 1.17
N LEU A 167 12.80 -9.87 -0.16
CA LEU A 167 12.22 -8.96 -1.15
C LEU A 167 11.11 -9.64 -1.96
N ASN A 168 9.90 -9.10 -1.89
CA ASN A 168 8.72 -9.64 -2.59
C ASN A 168 8.20 -8.62 -3.59
N LEU A 169 8.39 -8.89 -4.88
CA LEU A 169 7.98 -7.98 -5.95
C LEU A 169 6.67 -8.48 -6.57
N GLY A 170 5.69 -7.59 -6.71
CA GLY A 170 4.40 -7.90 -7.31
C GLY A 170 4.13 -7.04 -8.53
N SER A 171 3.69 -7.65 -9.62
CA SER A 171 3.34 -6.97 -10.89
C SER A 171 2.02 -7.44 -11.48
N ALA A 172 1.14 -7.97 -10.63
CA ALA A 172 -0.13 -8.61 -10.97
C ALA A 172 0.07 -9.71 -12.04
N ASP A 173 1.06 -10.58 -11.83
CA ASP A 173 1.47 -11.59 -12.82
C ASP A 173 1.87 -10.98 -14.18
N GLY A 174 2.50 -9.79 -14.15
CA GLY A 174 2.95 -9.04 -15.34
C GLY A 174 1.90 -8.11 -15.95
N LEU A 175 0.68 -8.05 -15.40
CA LEU A 175 -0.40 -7.20 -15.91
C LEU A 175 -0.24 -5.73 -15.55
N SER A 176 0.40 -5.41 -14.42
CA SER A 176 0.51 -4.03 -13.90
C SER A 176 1.87 -3.40 -14.10
N CYS A 177 2.80 -4.04 -14.80
CA CYS A 177 4.14 -3.54 -15.03
C CYS A 177 4.64 -3.93 -16.43
N ALA A 178 5.27 -3.00 -17.14
CA ALA A 178 5.83 -3.29 -18.46
C ALA A 178 6.94 -4.34 -18.34
N ALA A 179 6.93 -5.37 -19.19
CA ALA A 179 7.87 -6.49 -19.12
C ALA A 179 9.35 -6.07 -19.11
N ARG A 180 9.70 -4.98 -19.80
CA ARG A 180 11.08 -4.43 -19.81
C ARG A 180 11.51 -3.85 -18.45
N VAL A 181 10.57 -3.28 -17.68
CA VAL A 181 10.84 -2.73 -16.35
C VAL A 181 11.01 -3.88 -15.36
N GLN A 182 10.11 -4.87 -15.40
CA GLN A 182 10.25 -6.07 -14.57
C GLN A 182 11.57 -6.80 -14.83
N ARG A 183 12.00 -6.95 -16.09
CA ARG A 183 13.32 -7.55 -16.40
C ARG A 183 14.49 -6.77 -15.84
N ALA A 184 14.42 -5.44 -15.81
CA ALA A 184 15.48 -4.62 -15.22
C ALA A 184 15.55 -4.80 -13.70
N ILE A 185 14.39 -4.91 -13.04
CA ILE A 185 14.31 -5.20 -11.60
C ILE A 185 14.86 -6.60 -11.31
N ASP A 186 14.44 -7.60 -12.09
CA ASP A 186 14.91 -8.99 -11.94
C ASP A 186 16.43 -9.08 -12.11
N HIS A 187 17.00 -8.42 -13.11
CA HIS A 187 18.46 -8.37 -13.30
C HIS A 187 19.17 -7.72 -12.09
N ALA A 188 18.63 -6.63 -11.53
CA ALA A 188 19.23 -5.99 -10.36
C ALA A 188 19.18 -6.90 -9.11
N LEU A 189 18.08 -7.63 -8.91
CA LEU A 189 17.90 -8.56 -7.80
C LEU A 189 18.75 -9.83 -7.97
N ALA A 190 18.92 -10.32 -9.20
CA ALA A 190 19.76 -11.47 -9.50
C ALA A 190 21.25 -11.18 -9.33
N ALA A 191 21.67 -9.91 -9.47
CA ALA A 191 23.06 -9.49 -9.40
C ALA A 191 23.59 -9.32 -7.96
N GLN A 192 22.71 -9.34 -6.95
CA GLN A 192 23.09 -9.23 -5.54
C GLN A 192 22.99 -10.59 -4.82
N HIS A 193 23.61 -10.71 -3.65
CA HIS A 193 23.65 -11.94 -2.85
C HIS A 193 23.23 -11.74 -1.38
N ASP A 194 22.84 -10.53 -1.00
CA ASP A 194 22.56 -10.15 0.39
C ASP A 194 21.13 -10.52 0.81
N TYR A 195 20.20 -10.53 -0.14
CA TYR A 195 18.77 -10.72 0.10
C TYR A 195 18.18 -11.79 -0.81
N SER A 196 17.36 -12.66 -0.23
CA SER A 196 16.49 -13.55 -1.00
C SER A 196 15.36 -12.73 -1.65
N TYR A 197 14.91 -13.14 -2.84
CA TYR A 197 13.82 -12.43 -3.51
C TYR A 197 12.89 -13.36 -4.28
N VAL A 198 11.67 -12.89 -4.50
CA VAL A 198 10.68 -13.53 -5.37
C VAL A 198 9.87 -12.50 -6.14
N ILE A 199 9.48 -12.85 -7.37
CA ILE A 199 8.57 -12.07 -8.20
C ILE A 199 7.24 -12.82 -8.32
N ASN A 200 6.12 -12.14 -8.02
CA ASN A 200 4.76 -12.68 -8.03
C ASN A 200 4.57 -13.95 -7.18
N GLY A 201 5.26 -14.01 -6.03
CA GLY A 201 5.10 -15.07 -5.03
C GLY A 201 3.80 -14.94 -4.23
N ARG A 202 3.90 -14.82 -2.89
CA ARG A 202 2.72 -14.63 -2.03
C ARG A 202 2.00 -13.30 -2.30
N PHE A 203 2.76 -12.25 -2.57
CA PHE A 203 2.25 -10.92 -2.90
C PHE A 203 2.49 -10.63 -4.37
N LYS A 204 1.39 -10.46 -5.10
CA LYS A 204 1.40 -10.20 -6.54
C LYS A 204 1.05 -8.75 -6.87
N GLY A 205 0.96 -7.87 -5.87
CA GLY A 205 0.50 -6.49 -6.05
C GLY A 205 -0.92 -6.27 -5.51
N GLY A 206 -1.09 -5.15 -4.80
CA GLY A 206 -2.35 -4.69 -4.22
C GLY A 206 -3.28 -4.01 -5.22
N TYR A 207 -4.32 -3.35 -4.71
CA TYR A 207 -5.27 -2.63 -5.55
C TYR A 207 -4.61 -1.50 -6.36
N ILE A 208 -3.74 -0.70 -5.74
CA ILE A 208 -3.14 0.47 -6.38
C ILE A 208 -2.33 0.05 -7.61
N THR A 209 -1.38 -0.89 -7.46
CA THR A 209 -0.66 -1.41 -8.64
C THR A 209 -1.60 -1.99 -9.70
N ARG A 210 -2.60 -2.78 -9.33
CA ARG A 210 -3.54 -3.41 -10.28
C ARG A 210 -4.44 -2.41 -11.02
N HIS A 211 -4.81 -1.32 -10.35
CA HIS A 211 -5.74 -0.34 -10.89
C HIS A 211 -5.02 0.72 -11.74
N TYR A 212 -3.90 1.24 -11.25
CA TYR A 212 -3.17 2.34 -11.88
C TYR A 212 -2.04 1.86 -12.81
N GLY A 213 -1.51 0.65 -12.60
CA GLY A 213 -0.53 0.05 -13.50
C GLY A 213 -1.21 -0.37 -14.81
N GLN A 214 -0.93 0.36 -15.88
CA GLN A 214 -1.52 0.19 -17.20
C GLN A 214 -0.42 0.33 -18.26
N PRO A 215 0.44 -0.68 -18.42
CA PRO A 215 1.70 -0.53 -19.16
C PRO A 215 1.50 -0.23 -20.65
N GLN A 216 0.35 -0.62 -21.22
CA GLN A 216 -0.05 -0.29 -22.59
C GLN A 216 -0.38 1.21 -22.74
N GLN A 217 -0.83 1.85 -21.66
CA GLN A 217 -1.01 3.29 -21.54
C GLN A 217 0.22 3.94 -20.89
N GLY A 218 1.36 3.24 -20.86
CA GLY A 218 2.66 3.64 -20.31
C GLY A 218 2.68 4.06 -18.84
N MET A 219 1.77 3.50 -18.03
CA MET A 219 1.85 3.46 -16.56
C MET A 219 2.35 2.11 -16.06
#